data_AF-A0A2I0NM87-F1
#
_entry.id   AF-A0A2I0NM87-F1
#
_cell.length_a   1.000
_cell.length_b   1.000
_cell.length_c   1.000
_cell.angle_alpha   90.00
_cell.angle_beta   90.00
_cell.angle_gamma   90.00
#
_symmetry.space_group_name_H-M   'P 1'
#
loop_
_entity.id
_entity.type
_entity.pdbx_description
1 polymer ?
#
loop_
_entity_poly.entity_id
_entity_poly.type
_entity_poly.pdbx_seq_one_letter_code
_entity_poly.pdbx_strand_id
1 'polypeptide(L)'
;MKITAVAGSPRGMQSKTRKLVTFVLAGAKEAGAEIDLIDRADLQIVACTGCESCSLDGTCVFGDDFPAAVDRMQDADGLVFASPVYVDNVSG
;
A
#
# COMPACT_ATOMS: atom_id res chain seq x y z
N MET A 1 -6.97 7.50 15.53
CA MET A 1 -7.43 6.84 14.30
C MET A 1 -6.44 7.14 13.20
N LYS A 2 -5.81 6.11 12.66
CA LYS A 2 -4.85 6.19 11.56
C LYS A 2 -5.42 5.55 10.30
N ILE A 3 -5.42 6.30 9.20
CA ILE A 3 -5.86 5.82 7.89
C ILE A 3 -4.64 5.73 6.98
N THR A 4 -4.32 4.52 6.54
CA THR A 4 -3.22 4.26 5.61
C THR A 4 -3.78 3.94 4.23
N ALA A 5 -3.31 4.65 3.20
CA ALA A 5 -3.62 4.32 1.82
C ALA A 5 -2.49 3.55 1.16
N VAL A 6 -2.83 2.57 0.32
CA VAL A 6 -1.89 1.84 -0.54
C VAL A 6 -2.19 2.19 -2.01
N ALA A 7 -1.28 2.88 -2.66
CA ALA A 7 -1.39 3.25 -4.08
C ALA A 7 -0.61 2.25 -4.96
N GLY A 8 -1.31 1.46 -5.77
CA GLY A 8 -0.71 0.38 -6.59
C GLY A 8 -0.16 0.83 -7.96
N SER A 9 -0.49 2.05 -8.39
CA SER A 9 -0.14 2.52 -9.73
C SER A 9 1.37 2.64 -9.94
N PRO A 10 1.94 2.05 -11.02
CA PRO A 10 3.39 2.13 -11.28
C PRO A 10 3.85 3.50 -11.80
N ARG A 11 2.95 4.49 -11.89
CA ARG A 11 3.25 5.80 -12.52
C ARG A 11 3.80 6.84 -11.53
N GLY A 12 4.00 6.48 -10.27
CA GLY A 12 4.51 7.37 -9.21
C GLY A 12 3.79 8.72 -9.18
N MET A 13 4.55 9.82 -9.22
CA MET A 13 4.01 11.19 -9.19
C MET A 13 3.05 11.52 -10.35
N GLN A 14 3.13 10.81 -11.48
CA GLN A 14 2.23 11.01 -12.63
C GLN A 14 0.93 10.19 -12.51
N SER A 15 0.76 9.44 -11.42
CA SER A 15 -0.40 8.58 -11.21
C SER A 15 -1.67 9.37 -10.89
N LYS A 16 -2.71 9.17 -11.72
CA LYS A 16 -4.07 9.65 -11.42
C LYS A 16 -4.67 8.90 -10.22
N THR A 17 -4.38 7.62 -10.06
CA THR A 17 -4.80 6.81 -8.90
C THR A 17 -4.23 7.38 -7.60
N ARG A 18 -2.93 7.70 -7.59
CA ARG A 18 -2.29 8.37 -6.45
C ARG A 18 -2.96 9.71 -6.15
N LYS A 19 -3.18 10.54 -7.18
CA LYS A 19 -3.86 11.83 -7.02
C LYS A 19 -5.25 11.69 -6.40
N LEU A 20 -6.03 10.69 -6.83
CA LEU A 20 -7.37 10.44 -6.30
C LEU A 20 -7.32 10.01 -4.83
N VAL A 21 -6.43 9.09 -4.46
CA VAL A 21 -6.34 8.65 -3.06
C VAL A 21 -5.81 9.74 -2.13
N THR A 22 -4.99 10.68 -2.63
CA THR A 22 -4.60 11.87 -1.85
C THR A 22 -5.81 12.74 -1.48
N PHE A 23 -6.85 12.84 -2.31
CA PHE A 23 -8.08 13.54 -1.93
C PHE A 23 -8.86 12.80 -0.83
N VAL A 24 -8.87 11.46 -0.87
CA VAL A 24 -9.48 10.64 0.19
C VAL A 24 -8.75 10.86 1.51
N LEU A 25 -7.42 10.80 1.51
CA LEU A 25 -6.61 11.06 2.70
C LEU A 25 -6.78 12.51 3.20
N ALA A 26 -6.88 13.49 2.31
CA ALA A 26 -7.15 14.87 2.71
C ALA A 26 -8.45 14.99 3.49
N GLY A 27 -9.55 14.38 3.01
CA GLY A 27 -10.82 14.35 3.74
C GLY A 27 -10.74 13.60 5.08
N ALA A 28 -10.01 12.48 5.15
CA ALA A 28 -9.78 11.77 6.41
C ALA A 28 -9.01 12.63 7.42
N LYS A 29 -7.99 13.36 6.96
CA LYS A 29 -7.22 14.29 7.78
C LYS A 29 -8.08 15.45 8.28
N GLU A 30 -8.92 16.02 7.42
CA GLU A 30 -9.88 17.07 7.80
C GLU A 30 -10.88 16.59 8.88
N ALA A 31 -11.23 15.31 8.86
CA ALA A 31 -12.06 14.67 9.89
C ALA A 31 -11.28 14.31 11.18
N GLY A 32 -9.98 14.61 11.26
CA GLY A 32 -9.16 14.40 12.46
C GLY A 32 -8.34 13.11 12.49
N ALA A 33 -8.26 12.36 11.39
CA ALA A 33 -7.43 11.16 11.32
C ALA A 33 -5.94 11.50 11.08
N GLU A 34 -5.04 10.68 11.64
CA GLU A 34 -3.66 10.58 11.14
C GLU A 34 -3.70 9.88 9.78
N ILE A 35 -2.88 10.35 8.84
CA ILE A 35 -2.84 9.79 7.48
C ILE A 35 -1.45 9.26 7.15
N ASP A 36 -1.43 8.14 6.44
CA ASP A 36 -0.22 7.57 5.85
C ASP A 36 -0.47 7.17 4.40
N LEU A 37 0.57 7.25 3.55
CA LEU A 37 0.53 6.84 2.16
C LEU A 37 1.70 5.92 1.84
N ILE A 38 1.38 4.69 1.46
CA ILE A 38 2.30 3.71 0.89
C ILE A 38 2.13 3.79 -0.63
N ASP A 39 3.10 4.39 -1.33
CA ASP A 39 3.13 4.40 -2.80
C ASP A 39 4.00 3.26 -3.29
N ARG A 40 3.39 2.27 -3.97
CA ARG A 40 4.12 1.11 -4.50
C ARG A 40 5.27 1.54 -5.42
N ALA A 41 5.12 2.65 -6.13
CA ALA A 41 6.15 3.13 -7.05
C ALA A 41 7.47 3.52 -6.33
N ASP A 42 7.42 3.77 -5.02
CA ASP A 42 8.56 4.14 -4.20
C ASP A 42 9.21 2.93 -3.50
N LEU A 43 8.63 1.73 -3.64
CA LEU A 43 9.08 0.50 -2.98
C LEU A 43 9.79 -0.43 -3.95
N GLN A 44 10.79 -1.15 -3.44
CA GLN A 44 11.43 -2.29 -4.07
C GLN A 44 10.93 -3.55 -3.39
N ILE A 45 9.98 -4.24 -4.03
CA ILE A 45 9.41 -5.50 -3.55
C ILE A 45 9.62 -6.57 -4.61
N VAL A 46 10.24 -7.67 -4.19
CA VAL A 46 10.43 -8.88 -4.99
C VAL A 46 9.09 -9.60 -5.12
N ALA A 47 8.76 -10.04 -6.33
CA ALA A 47 7.54 -10.79 -6.58
C ALA A 47 7.52 -12.08 -5.73
N CYS A 48 6.40 -12.32 -5.04
CA CYS A 48 6.21 -13.51 -4.23
C CYS A 48 6.39 -14.78 -5.08
N THR A 49 7.20 -15.72 -4.59
CA THR A 49 7.51 -16.98 -5.29
C THR A 49 6.65 -18.15 -4.82
N GLY A 50 5.77 -17.95 -3.83
CA GLY A 50 4.97 -19.03 -3.25
C GLY A 50 5.79 -20.04 -2.44
N CYS A 51 6.90 -19.61 -1.82
CA CYS A 51 7.74 -20.50 -1.01
C CYS A 51 7.15 -20.87 0.36
N GLU A 52 6.03 -20.25 0.75
CA GLU A 52 5.25 -20.52 1.98
C GLU A 52 6.00 -20.35 3.32
N SER A 53 7.24 -19.85 3.33
CA SER A 53 8.01 -19.59 4.55
C SER A 53 7.28 -18.73 5.58
N CYS A 54 6.61 -17.68 5.13
CA CYS A 54 5.84 -16.77 5.99
C CYS A 54 4.62 -17.43 6.66
N SER A 55 4.21 -18.63 6.27
CA SER A 55 3.13 -19.36 6.95
C SER A 55 3.51 -19.83 8.36
N LEU A 56 4.81 -19.87 8.67
CA LEU A 56 5.32 -20.33 9.95
C LEU A 56 5.29 -19.25 11.03
N ASP A 57 5.74 -18.04 10.69
CA ASP A 57 5.94 -16.94 11.66
C ASP A 57 5.48 -15.56 11.16
N GLY A 58 4.90 -15.49 9.95
CA GLY A 58 4.47 -14.23 9.32
C GLY A 58 5.58 -13.46 8.60
N THR A 59 6.82 -13.96 8.58
CA THR A 59 7.97 -13.23 8.04
C THR A 59 8.30 -13.68 6.61
N CYS A 60 8.44 -12.72 5.69
CA CYS A 60 8.93 -13.01 4.35
C CYS A 60 10.43 -13.31 4.37
N VAL A 61 10.89 -14.27 3.56
CA VAL A 61 12.33 -14.55 3.37
C VAL A 61 13.06 -13.44 2.62
N PHE A 62 12.32 -12.61 1.87
CA PHE A 62 12.89 -11.45 1.21
C PHE A 62 13.02 -10.30 2.21
N GLY A 63 14.25 -9.81 2.39
CA GLY A 63 14.54 -8.60 3.17
C GLY A 63 14.37 -7.32 2.34
N ASP A 64 13.31 -7.26 1.55
CA ASP A 64 12.97 -6.12 0.71
C ASP A 64 12.03 -5.15 1.45
N ASP A 65 11.33 -4.25 0.76
CA ASP A 65 10.47 -3.25 1.42
C ASP A 65 9.12 -3.81 1.89
N PHE A 66 8.80 -5.09 1.62
CA PHE A 66 7.51 -5.69 1.97
C PHE A 66 7.23 -5.71 3.48
N PRO A 67 8.15 -6.13 4.37
CA PRO A 67 7.88 -6.17 5.80
C PRO A 67 7.53 -4.78 6.36
N ALA A 68 8.28 -3.74 5.99
CA ALA A 68 8.02 -2.38 6.44
C ALA A 68 6.67 -1.82 5.93
N ALA A 69 6.27 -2.19 4.71
CA ALA A 69 4.95 -1.82 4.20
C ALA A 69 3.82 -2.53 4.98
N VAL A 70 3.99 -3.82 5.31
CA VAL A 70 3.03 -4.59 6.10
C VAL A 70 2.90 -4.03 7.51
N ASP A 71 4.00 -3.68 8.17
CA ASP A 71 3.98 -3.08 9.52
C ASP A 71 3.17 -1.77 9.54
N ARG A 72 3.35 -0.91 8.53
CA ARG A 72 2.57 0.32 8.37
C ARG A 72 1.09 0.07 8.11
N MET A 73 0.75 -1.03 7.42
CA MET A 73 -0.63 -1.44 7.21
C MET A 73 -1.26 -2.00 8.50
N GLN A 74 -0.50 -2.71 9.32
CA GLN A 74 -0.96 -3.27 10.60
C GLN A 74 -1.16 -2.20 11.68
N ASP A 75 -0.35 -1.14 11.66
CA ASP A 75 -0.49 0.03 12.54
C ASP A 75 -1.73 0.90 12.22
N ALA A 76 -2.37 0.68 11.06
CA ALA A 76 -3.53 1.46 10.63
C ALA A 76 -4.84 0.97 11.26
N ASP A 77 -5.69 1.91 11.68
CA ASP A 77 -7.08 1.63 12.08
C ASP A 77 -8.01 1.45 10.87
N GLY A 78 -7.59 1.92 9.69
CA GLY A 78 -8.33 1.79 8.44
C GLY A 78 -7.43 1.83 7.22
N LEU A 79 -7.78 1.04 6.19
CA LEU A 79 -7.02 0.90 4.96
C LEU A 79 -7.82 1.39 3.74
N VAL A 80 -7.15 2.10 2.84
CA VAL A 80 -7.68 2.48 1.52
C VAL A 80 -6.79 1.89 0.42
N PHE A 81 -7.29 0.90 -0.32
CA PHE A 81 -6.60 0.38 -1.49
C PHE A 81 -6.97 1.17 -2.73
N ALA A 82 -5.97 1.75 -3.39
CA ALA A 82 -6.14 2.53 -4.61
C ALA A 82 -5.31 1.92 -5.74
N SER A 83 -6.00 1.33 -6.72
CA SER A 83 -5.37 0.72 -7.90
C SER A 83 -6.02 1.24 -9.19
N PRO A 84 -5.25 1.47 -10.27
CA PRO A 84 -5.86 1.45 -11.60
C PRO A 84 -6.40 0.04 -11.88
N VAL A 85 -7.43 -0.05 -12.73
CA VAL A 85 -7.88 -1.34 -13.24
C VAL A 85 -7.02 -1.71 -14.45
N TYR A 86 -6.25 -2.79 -14.33
CA TYR A 86 -5.49 -3.39 -15.44
C TYR A 86 -5.98 -4.82 -15.64
N VAL A 87 -6.51 -5.11 -16.83
CA VAL A 87 -7.05 -6.44 -17.19
C VAL A 87 -8.08 -6.93 -16.15
N ASP A 88 -9.08 -6.09 -15.87
CA ASP A 88 -10.14 -6.34 -14.88
C ASP A 88 -9.67 -6.67 -13.45
N ASN A 89 -8.44 -6.30 -13.11
CA ASN A 89 -7.84 -6.56 -11.79
C ASN A 89 -7.07 -5.34 -11.26
N VAL A 90 -6.60 -5.45 -10.02
CA VAL A 90 -5.61 -4.54 -9.45
C VAL A 90 -4.27 -4.64 -10.19
N SER A 91 -3.46 -3.59 -10.10
CA SER A 91 -2.10 -3.61 -10.63
C SER A 91 -1.23 -4.61 -9.88
N GLY A 92 -0.54 -5.49 -10.63
CA GLY A 92 0.56 -6.31 -10.12
C GLY A 92 1.85 -5.53 -9.97
#